data_AF-A0A1H7AYW0-F1
#
_entry.id   AF-A0A1H7AYW0-F1
#
_cell.length_a   1.000
_cell.length_b   1.000
_cell.length_c   1.000
_cell.angle_alpha   90.00
_cell.angle_beta   90.00
_cell.angle_gamma   90.00
#
_symmetry.space_group_name_H-M   'P 1'
#
loop_
_entity.id
_entity.type
_entity.pdbx_description
1 polymer ?
#
loop_
_entity_poly.entity_id
_entity_poly.type
_entity_poly.pdbx_seq_one_letter_code
_entity_poly.pdbx_strand_id
1 'polypeptide(L)'
;MFKEQTSISEFLNYLDKSINSEFAKEVTVQLTTIFYYSFTLQGIRIKRIDLDDFMKPLSQSVEMKSYFHNSEYNFDADAFRSFYGGYNQKEILNYTHFAINNQFKEIIETENDAIFIFYVLKIFGDVIDKNIIN
;
A
#
# COMPACT_ATOMS: atom_id res chain seq x y z
N MET A 1 0.64 6.57 16.40
CA MET A 1 -0.44 5.69 15.91
C MET A 1 -0.01 4.23 15.89
N PHE A 2 1.20 3.91 15.44
CA PHE A 2 1.74 2.53 15.36
C PHE A 2 2.72 2.18 16.49
N LYS A 3 2.37 2.42 17.75
CA LYS A 3 3.33 2.30 18.88
C LYS A 3 3.95 0.89 19.00
N GLU A 4 3.23 -0.14 18.59
CA GLU A 4 3.68 -1.54 18.62
C GLU A 4 4.42 -1.97 17.35
N GLN A 5 4.34 -1.16 16.28
CA GLN A 5 4.91 -1.44 14.96
C GLN A 5 5.58 -0.18 14.39
N THR A 6 6.70 0.23 15.00
CA THR A 6 7.42 1.47 14.62
C THR A 6 7.85 1.47 13.16
N SER A 7 8.15 0.30 12.59
CA SER A 7 8.50 0.10 11.18
C SER A 7 7.41 0.60 10.21
N ILE A 8 6.13 0.51 10.58
CA ILE A 8 5.04 1.09 9.76
C ILE A 8 5.16 2.61 9.70
N SER A 9 5.48 3.26 10.83
CA SER A 9 5.69 4.71 10.86
C SER A 9 6.92 5.12 10.04
N GLU A 10 8.01 4.36 10.15
CA GLU A 10 9.24 4.58 9.39
C GLU A 10 9.03 4.40 7.88
N PHE A 11 8.27 3.37 7.50
CA PHE A 11 7.88 3.12 6.11
C PHE A 11 7.04 4.27 5.55
N LEU A 12 6.00 4.72 6.27
CA LEU A 12 5.19 5.86 5.85
C LEU A 12 6.01 7.16 5.74
N ASN A 13 6.94 7.40 6.68
CA ASN A 13 7.86 8.54 6.60
C ASN A 13 8.84 8.45 5.41
N TYR A 14 9.24 7.25 5.02
CA TYR A 14 10.04 7.04 3.82
C TYR A 14 9.23 7.37 2.56
N LEU A 15 7.99 6.88 2.49
CA LEU A 15 7.08 7.14 1.37
C LEU A 15 6.75 8.64 1.25
N ASP A 16 6.47 9.31 2.36
CA ASP A 16 6.22 10.77 2.42
C ASP A 16 7.32 11.59 1.74
N LYS A 17 8.58 11.20 1.90
CA LYS A 17 9.75 11.84 1.26
C LYS A 17 9.96 11.46 -0.20
N SER A 18 9.39 10.32 -0.62
CA SER A 18 9.66 9.72 -1.93
C SER A 18 8.55 10.03 -2.95
N ILE A 19 7.34 10.33 -2.48
CA ILE A 19 6.17 10.64 -3.31
C ILE A 19 6.12 12.15 -3.60
N ASN A 20 5.81 12.52 -4.84
CA ASN A 20 5.61 13.93 -5.21
C ASN A 20 4.16 14.40 -4.99
N SER A 21 3.17 13.52 -5.14
CA SER A 21 1.73 13.82 -4.96
C SER A 21 1.34 13.85 -3.48
N GLU A 22 0.97 15.03 -2.98
CA GLU A 22 0.48 15.20 -1.59
C GLU A 22 -0.80 14.39 -1.32
N PHE A 23 -1.71 14.30 -2.29
CA PHE A 23 -2.93 13.50 -2.16
C PHE A 23 -2.64 12.00 -2.09
N ALA A 24 -1.69 11.50 -2.88
CA ALA A 24 -1.31 10.10 -2.83
C ALA A 24 -0.70 9.73 -1.46
N LYS A 25 0.07 10.65 -0.86
CA LYS A 25 0.59 10.47 0.52
C LYS A 25 -0.55 10.38 1.52
N GLU A 26 -1.48 11.34 1.46
CA GLU A 26 -2.60 11.40 2.39
C GLU A 26 -3.44 10.13 2.35
N VAL A 27 -3.84 9.69 1.15
CA VAL A 27 -4.64 8.48 0.97
C VAL A 27 -3.89 7.23 1.42
N THR A 28 -2.59 7.15 1.13
CA THR A 28 -1.73 6.04 1.59
C THR A 28 -1.71 5.95 3.12
N VAL A 29 -1.51 7.08 3.80
CA VAL A 29 -1.50 7.14 5.27
C VAL A 29 -2.87 6.74 5.83
N GLN A 30 -3.96 7.29 5.28
CA GLN A 30 -5.32 6.98 5.74
C GLN A 30 -5.64 5.49 5.59
N LEU A 31 -5.40 4.92 4.41
CA LEU A 31 -5.70 3.50 4.14
C LEU A 31 -4.83 2.56 4.97
N THR A 32 -3.52 2.82 5.08
CA THR A 32 -2.61 2.03 5.93
C THR A 32 -3.08 2.02 7.38
N THR A 33 -3.56 3.17 7.86
CA THR A 33 -4.11 3.34 9.21
C THR A 33 -5.38 2.52 9.40
N ILE A 34 -6.33 2.63 8.46
CA ILE A 34 -7.59 1.88 8.50
C ILE A 34 -7.31 0.37 8.55
N PHE A 35 -6.42 -0.13 7.70
CA PHE A 35 -6.09 -1.56 7.69
C PHE A 35 -5.41 -2.00 8.99
N TYR A 36 -4.41 -1.25 9.48
CA TYR A 36 -3.75 -1.56 10.75
C TYR A 36 -4.74 -1.64 11.92
N TYR A 37 -5.64 -0.66 12.02
CA TYR A 37 -6.68 -0.67 13.04
C TYR A 37 -7.66 -1.83 12.85
N SER A 38 -8.02 -2.17 11.61
CA SER A 38 -8.89 -3.30 11.31
C SER A 38 -8.30 -4.62 11.79
N PHE A 39 -6.99 -4.84 11.62
CA PHE A 39 -6.31 -6.03 12.17
C PHE A 39 -6.35 -6.04 13.70
N THR A 40 -6.06 -4.89 14.32
CA THR A 40 -6.05 -4.74 15.78
C THR A 40 -7.43 -5.00 16.38
N LEU A 41 -8.50 -4.46 15.77
CA LEU A 41 -9.89 -4.64 16.20
C LEU A 41 -10.36 -6.09 16.09
N GLN A 42 -9.86 -6.84 15.10
CA GLN A 42 -10.12 -8.26 14.94
C GLN A 42 -9.33 -9.13 15.94
N GLY A 43 -8.47 -8.53 16.77
CA GLY A 43 -7.62 -9.25 17.70
C GLY A 43 -6.50 -10.04 17.03
N ILE A 44 -6.20 -9.75 15.75
CA ILE A 44 -5.13 -10.40 15.01
C ILE A 44 -3.79 -9.95 15.61
N ARG A 45 -3.01 -10.92 16.08
CA ARG A 45 -1.69 -10.67 16.67
C ARG A 45 -0.65 -10.69 15.57
N ILE A 46 0.13 -9.63 15.47
CA ILE A 46 1.18 -9.47 14.47
C ILE A 46 2.53 -9.44 15.20
N LYS A 47 3.50 -10.21 14.72
CA LYS A 47 4.89 -10.16 15.22
C LYS A 47 5.47 -8.76 14.99
N ARG A 48 6.54 -8.42 15.71
CA ARG A 48 7.29 -7.21 15.39
C ARG A 48 7.83 -7.32 13.96
N ILE A 49 7.55 -6.31 13.14
CA ILE A 49 7.98 -6.25 11.74
C ILE A 49 9.24 -5.38 11.63
N ASP A 50 10.25 -5.85 10.91
CA ASP A 50 11.44 -5.06 10.59
C ASP A 50 11.17 -4.14 9.39
N LEU A 51 11.76 -2.94 9.36
CA LEU A 51 11.57 -2.00 8.24
C LEU A 51 11.95 -2.63 6.89
N ASP A 52 12.99 -3.48 6.88
CA ASP A 52 13.46 -4.18 5.69
C ASP A 52 12.40 -5.08 5.05
N ASP A 53 11.43 -5.60 5.82
CA ASP A 53 10.32 -6.38 5.27
C ASP A 53 9.43 -5.52 4.35
N PHE A 54 9.32 -4.21 4.61
CA PHE A 54 8.63 -3.27 3.72
C PHE A 54 9.53 -2.78 2.57
N MET A 55 10.79 -2.46 2.87
CA MET A 55 11.70 -1.85 1.89
C MET A 55 12.13 -2.80 0.78
N LYS A 56 12.31 -4.09 1.10
CA LYS A 56 12.73 -5.09 0.12
C LYS A 56 11.70 -5.25 -1.03
N PRO A 57 10.42 -5.56 -0.78
CA PRO A 57 9.43 -5.65 -1.86
C PRO A 57 9.20 -4.31 -2.57
N LEU A 58 9.31 -3.18 -1.85
CA LEU A 58 9.24 -1.84 -2.44
C LEU A 58 10.32 -1.63 -3.51
N SER A 59 11.58 -1.99 -3.20
CA SER A 59 12.71 -1.86 -4.12
C SER A 59 12.66 -2.83 -5.31
N GLN A 60 11.92 -3.92 -5.18
CA GLN A 60 11.82 -4.98 -6.19
C GLN A 60 10.64 -4.76 -7.14
N SER A 61 9.65 -3.96 -6.78
CA SER A 61 8.53 -3.62 -7.67
C SER A 61 9.02 -2.78 -8.85
N VAL A 62 8.94 -3.38 -10.04
CA VAL A 62 9.27 -2.75 -11.32
C VAL A 62 8.30 -1.60 -11.61
N GLU A 63 7.07 -1.72 -11.12
CA GLU A 63 5.99 -0.78 -11.31
C GLU A 63 6.15 0.44 -10.40
N MET A 64 6.63 0.25 -9.16
CA MET A 64 7.05 1.38 -8.30
C MET A 64 8.26 2.10 -8.89
N LYS A 65 9.26 1.36 -9.39
CA LYS A 65 10.39 1.97 -10.12
C LYS A 65 9.92 2.76 -11.33
N SER A 66 8.92 2.26 -12.05
CA SER A 66 8.36 2.95 -13.21
C SER A 66 7.56 4.19 -12.80
N TYR A 67 6.76 4.14 -11.74
CA TYR A 67 6.09 5.33 -11.17
C TYR A 67 7.10 6.42 -10.74
N PHE A 68 8.21 6.04 -10.11
CA PHE A 68 9.23 7.01 -9.68
C PHE A 68 10.11 7.56 -10.80
N HIS A 69 10.21 6.87 -11.95
CA HIS A 69 11.18 7.20 -13.00
C HIS A 69 10.58 7.43 -14.40
N ASN A 70 9.30 7.16 -14.63
CA ASN A 70 8.66 7.28 -15.93
C ASN A 70 7.20 7.74 -15.82
N SER A 71 6.95 9.01 -16.13
CA SER A 71 5.62 9.63 -16.13
C SER A 71 4.66 9.06 -17.21
N GLU A 72 5.18 8.31 -18.18
CA GLU A 72 4.42 7.74 -19.31
C GLU A 72 4.14 6.23 -19.15
N TYR A 73 4.42 5.65 -17.99
CA TYR A 73 4.14 4.23 -17.76
C TYR A 73 2.63 3.97 -17.73
N ASN A 74 2.12 3.28 -18.74
CA ASN A 74 0.73 2.82 -18.78
C ASN A 74 0.62 1.47 -18.11
N PHE A 75 -0.19 1.40 -17.05
CA PHE A 75 -0.50 0.15 -16.37
C PHE A 75 -1.53 -0.62 -17.20
N ASP A 76 -1.12 -1.71 -17.84
CA ASP A 76 -2.04 -2.49 -18.66
C ASP A 76 -2.99 -3.36 -17.81
N ALA A 77 -4.15 -3.68 -18.38
CA ALA A 77 -5.20 -4.44 -17.70
C ALA A 77 -4.81 -5.89 -17.38
N ASP A 78 -3.85 -6.47 -18.12
CA ASP A 78 -3.40 -7.84 -17.93
C ASP A 78 -2.38 -7.94 -16.79
N ALA A 79 -1.54 -6.92 -16.60
CA ALA A 79 -0.71 -6.70 -15.43
C ALA A 79 -1.58 -6.53 -14.18
N PHE A 80 -2.64 -5.73 -14.25
CA PHE A 80 -3.61 -5.60 -13.14
C PHE A 80 -4.29 -6.92 -12.78
N ARG A 81 -4.77 -7.67 -13.78
CA ARG A 81 -5.41 -8.97 -13.54
C ARG A 81 -4.43 -9.99 -12.93
N SER A 82 -3.19 -10.00 -13.39
CA SER A 82 -2.15 -10.87 -12.84
C SER A 82 -1.80 -10.48 -11.41
N PHE A 83 -1.72 -9.18 -11.13
CA PHE A 83 -1.51 -8.60 -9.81
C PHE A 83 -2.63 -8.96 -8.82
N TYR A 84 -3.89 -8.92 -9.26
CA TYR A 84 -5.07 -9.15 -8.42
C TYR A 84 -5.45 -10.65 -8.30
N GLY A 85 -5.28 -11.44 -9.37
CA GLY A 85 -5.80 -12.81 -9.48
C GLY A 85 -5.24 -13.79 -8.45
N GLY A 86 -3.97 -13.63 -8.08
CA GLY A 86 -3.26 -14.52 -7.15
C GLY A 86 -3.01 -13.95 -5.75
N TYR A 87 -3.52 -12.75 -5.44
CA TYR A 87 -3.24 -12.11 -4.15
C TYR A 87 -4.09 -12.73 -3.02
N ASN A 88 -3.48 -13.07 -1.88
CA ASN A 88 -4.20 -13.70 -0.77
C ASN A 88 -5.05 -12.70 0.03
N GLN A 89 -4.68 -11.42 0.05
CA GLN A 89 -5.34 -10.37 0.83
C GLN A 89 -6.24 -9.49 -0.06
N LYS A 90 -7.05 -10.11 -0.93
CA LYS A 90 -7.85 -9.41 -1.96
C LYS A 90 -8.77 -8.33 -1.38
N GLU A 91 -9.21 -8.52 -0.15
CA GLU A 91 -10.04 -7.59 0.62
C GLU A 91 -9.37 -6.22 0.75
N ILE A 92 -8.05 -6.18 0.99
CA ILE A 92 -7.28 -4.94 1.06
C ILE A 92 -7.33 -4.20 -0.28
N LEU A 93 -7.09 -4.92 -1.39
CA LEU A 93 -7.12 -4.30 -2.73
C LEU A 93 -8.53 -3.90 -3.16
N ASN A 94 -9.55 -4.69 -2.80
CA ASN A 94 -10.94 -4.37 -3.08
C ASN A 94 -11.40 -3.13 -2.33
N TYR A 95 -11.05 -3.03 -1.05
CA TYR A 95 -11.34 -1.84 -0.28
C TYR A 95 -10.56 -0.63 -0.81
N THR A 96 -9.28 -0.80 -1.16
CA THR A 96 -8.48 0.24 -1.80
C THR A 96 -9.13 0.76 -3.08
N HIS A 97 -9.54 -0.15 -3.97
CA HIS A 97 -10.27 0.17 -5.19
C HIS A 97 -11.57 0.94 -4.90
N PHE A 98 -12.34 0.45 -3.93
CA PHE A 98 -13.59 1.09 -3.52
C PHE A 98 -13.35 2.50 -2.98
N ALA A 99 -12.37 2.66 -2.08
CA ALA A 99 -12.03 3.92 -1.44
C ALA A 99 -11.55 4.95 -2.47
N ILE A 100 -10.66 4.57 -3.38
CA ILE A 100 -10.20 5.45 -4.47
C ILE A 100 -11.39 5.92 -5.32
N ASN A 101 -12.29 5.01 -5.71
CA ASN A 101 -13.40 5.36 -6.61
C ASN A 101 -14.58 6.08 -5.96
N ASN A 102 -14.77 5.96 -4.65
CA ASN A 102 -15.97 6.47 -3.97
C ASN A 102 -15.67 7.50 -2.88
N GLN A 103 -14.50 7.45 -2.24
CA GLN A 103 -14.13 8.33 -1.13
C GLN A 103 -13.08 9.36 -1.55
N PHE A 104 -12.13 8.97 -2.40
CA PHE A 104 -10.99 9.81 -2.78
C PHE A 104 -10.98 10.21 -4.26
N LYS A 105 -12.06 9.93 -4.98
CA LYS A 105 -12.15 10.17 -6.43
C LYS A 105 -11.89 11.64 -6.81
N GLU A 106 -12.30 12.57 -5.95
CA GLU A 106 -12.17 14.00 -6.20
C GLU A 106 -10.75 14.52 -5.93
N ILE A 107 -9.90 13.76 -5.23
CA ILE A 107 -8.54 14.17 -4.86
C ILE A 107 -7.44 13.34 -5.54
N ILE A 108 -7.76 12.17 -6.09
CA ILE A 108 -6.83 11.38 -6.89
C ILE A 108 -6.90 11.88 -8.33
N GLU A 109 -5.92 12.70 -8.71
CA GLU A 109 -5.91 13.41 -10.00
C GLU A 109 -5.41 12.53 -11.16
N THR A 110 -4.60 11.50 -10.87
CA THR A 110 -3.95 10.69 -11.90
C THR A 110 -4.11 9.18 -11.66
N GLU A 111 -4.13 8.42 -12.76
CA GLU A 111 -4.10 6.96 -12.72
C GLU A 111 -2.82 6.45 -12.04
N ASN A 112 -1.69 7.13 -12.25
CA ASN A 112 -0.40 6.83 -11.62
C ASN A 112 -0.50 6.89 -10.09
N ASP A 113 -1.17 7.91 -9.52
CA ASP A 113 -1.36 8.01 -8.07
C ASP A 113 -2.22 6.87 -7.53
N ALA A 114 -3.27 6.49 -8.26
CA ALA A 114 -4.08 5.33 -7.90
C ALA A 114 -3.23 4.04 -7.89
N ILE A 115 -2.47 3.79 -8.96
CA ILE A 115 -1.57 2.63 -9.07
C ILE A 115 -0.57 2.61 -7.92
N PHE A 116 0.05 3.75 -7.61
CA PHE A 116 0.97 3.88 -6.50
C PHE A 116 0.35 3.45 -5.16
N ILE A 117 -0.84 3.97 -4.85
CA ILE A 117 -1.57 3.63 -3.61
C ILE A 117 -1.87 2.12 -3.58
N PHE A 118 -2.27 1.53 -4.71
CA PHE A 118 -2.49 0.09 -4.82
C PHE A 118 -1.26 -0.74 -4.50
N TYR A 119 -0.09 -0.37 -5.04
CA TYR A 119 1.16 -1.09 -4.79
C TYR A 119 1.61 -0.98 -3.34
N VAL A 120 1.54 0.21 -2.75
CA VAL A 120 1.88 0.40 -1.34
C VAL A 120 1.00 -0.45 -0.44
N LEU A 121 -0.31 -0.47 -0.69
CA LEU A 121 -1.25 -1.23 0.14
C LEU A 121 -1.15 -2.73 -0.07
N LYS A 122 -0.75 -3.19 -1.25
CA LYS A 122 -0.34 -4.57 -1.45
C LYS A 122 0.88 -4.92 -0.59
N ILE A 123 1.95 -4.13 -0.67
CA ILE A 123 3.18 -4.36 0.12
C ILE A 123 2.84 -4.40 1.60
N PHE A 124 2.01 -3.45 2.05
CA PHE A 124 1.55 -3.40 3.42
C PHE A 124 0.81 -4.70 3.81
N GLY A 125 -0.18 -5.12 3.01
CA GLY A 125 -0.94 -6.35 3.27
C GLY A 125 -0.08 -7.62 3.28
N ASP A 126 0.83 -7.78 2.32
CA ASP A 126 1.77 -8.91 2.25
C ASP A 126 2.65 -9.00 3.49
N VAL A 127 3.20 -7.86 3.92
CA VAL A 127 4.10 -7.80 5.07
C VAL A 127 3.36 -8.09 6.37
N ILE A 128 2.13 -7.58 6.52
CA ILE A 128 1.30 -7.86 7.68
C ILE A 128 0.94 -9.36 7.73
N ASP A 129 0.44 -9.92 6.63
CA ASP A 129 0.01 -11.33 6.53
C ASP A 129 1.12 -12.30 6.90
N LYS A 130 2.32 -12.11 6.33
CA LYS A 130 3.52 -12.90 6.64
C LYS A 130 3.90 -12.88 8.12
N ASN A 131 3.51 -11.83 8.84
CA ASN A 131 3.86 -11.61 10.24
C ASN A 131 2.71 -11.90 11.21
N ILE A 132 1.56 -12.40 10.75
CA ILE A 132 0.48 -12.86 11.63
C ILE A 132 0.96 -14.07 12.45
N ILE A 133 0.57 -14.09 13.74
CA ILE A 133 0.82 -15.22 14.65
C ILE A 133 -0.36 -16.19 14.52
N ASN A 134 -0.11 -17.34 13.90
CA ASN A 134 -1.03 -18.48 13.85
C ASN A 134 -0.94 -19.32 15.12
#